data_AF-A0A6G2D5L7-F1
#
_entry.id   AF-A0A6G2D5L7-F1
#
_cell.length_a   1.000
_cell.length_b   1.000
_cell.length_c   1.000
_cell.angle_alpha   90.00
_cell.angle_beta   90.00
_cell.angle_gamma   90.00
#
_symmetry.space_group_name_H-M   'P 1'
#
loop_
_entity.id
_entity.type
_entity.pdbx_description
1 polymer ?
#
loop_
_entity_poly.entity_id
_entity_poly.type
_entity_poly.pdbx_seq_one_letter_code
_entity_poly.pdbx_strand_id
1 'polypeptide(L)'
;YYAIYNLKKPLFGELNGATVEKLSLKDVNISAKDDTATLAKEANNNTHIDNVHADGAIAGERSIGGLVSQVNNSTISNSSYTGRITNTYKTVASYQIGGLVGKLSGPRGLIDKSFASIDLSSNATQGDQSIGGI
;
A
#
# COMPACT_ATOMS: atom_id res chain seq x y z
N TYR A 1 12.05 14.92 -12.69
CA TYR A 1 11.50 13.87 -11.82
C TYR A 1 11.68 14.33 -10.39
N TYR A 2 10.58 14.49 -9.65
CA TYR A 2 10.62 14.88 -8.24
C TYR A 2 10.34 13.65 -7.38
N ALA A 3 11.11 13.51 -6.31
CA ALA A 3 10.90 12.44 -5.34
C ALA A 3 10.78 13.03 -3.94
N ILE A 4 9.89 12.44 -3.15
CA ILE A 4 9.73 12.76 -1.73
C ILE A 4 10.52 11.71 -0.95
N TYR A 5 11.39 12.18 -0.06
CA TYR A 5 12.29 11.33 0.71
C TYR A 5 11.91 11.29 2.19
N ASN A 6 12.33 10.23 2.89
CA ASN A 6 12.27 10.13 4.35
C ASN A 6 10.84 10.26 4.93
N LEU A 7 9.85 9.70 4.24
CA LEU A 7 8.48 9.65 4.74
C LEU A 7 8.40 8.71 5.95
N LYS A 8 7.85 9.23 7.06
CA LYS A 8 7.60 8.46 8.30
C LYS A 8 6.13 8.08 8.52
N LYS A 9 5.25 8.61 7.68
CA LYS A 9 3.80 8.38 7.68
C LYS A 9 3.31 8.32 6.22
N PRO A 10 2.11 7.76 5.97
CA PRO A 10 1.48 7.83 4.67
C PRO A 10 1.42 9.28 4.18
N LEU A 11 1.70 9.51 2.90
CA LEU A 11 1.65 10.87 2.33
C LEU A 11 0.23 11.45 2.41
N PHE A 12 -0.76 10.61 2.17
CA PHE A 12 -2.18 10.93 2.27
C PHE A 12 -2.88 10.01 3.27
N GLY A 13 -3.83 10.57 4.03
CA GLY A 13 -4.74 9.75 4.82
C GLY A 13 -5.76 9.07 3.91
N GLU A 14 -6.50 9.88 3.17
CA GLU A 14 -7.52 9.44 2.23
C GLU A 14 -7.36 10.21 0.90
N LEU A 15 -7.54 9.50 -0.21
CA LEU A 15 -7.71 10.05 -1.54
C LEU A 15 -9.16 9.81 -1.97
N ASN A 16 -9.86 10.85 -2.38
CA ASN A 16 -11.29 10.78 -2.70
C ASN A 16 -11.55 11.54 -4.00
N GLY A 17 -11.84 10.84 -5.10
CA GLY A 17 -11.94 11.46 -6.43
C GLY A 17 -10.66 12.18 -6.87
N ALA A 18 -9.50 11.77 -6.33
CA ALA A 18 -8.24 12.43 -6.55
C ALA A 18 -7.48 11.80 -7.71
N THR A 19 -6.58 12.57 -8.32
CA THR A 19 -5.60 12.05 -9.28
C THR A 19 -4.20 12.28 -8.74
N VAL A 20 -3.44 11.20 -8.58
CA VAL A 20 -2.03 11.25 -8.18
C VAL A 20 -1.24 10.62 -9.30
N GLU A 21 -0.36 11.40 -9.92
CA GLU A 21 0.45 10.89 -11.03
C GLU A 21 1.91 11.33 -10.94
N LYS A 22 2.80 10.52 -11.55
CA LYS A 22 4.22 10.84 -11.78
C LYS A 22 4.96 11.20 -10.48
N LEU A 23 4.68 10.43 -9.43
CA LEU A 23 5.22 10.64 -8.10
C LEU A 23 6.21 9.55 -7.73
N SER A 24 7.32 9.91 -7.11
CA SER A 24 8.27 8.95 -6.56
C SER A 24 8.44 9.17 -5.05
N LEU A 25 8.28 8.11 -4.28
CA LEU A 25 8.53 8.08 -2.84
C LEU A 25 9.76 7.21 -2.61
N LYS A 26 10.77 7.73 -1.93
CA LYS A 26 12.03 7.03 -1.70
C LYS A 26 12.44 7.11 -0.25
N ASP A 27 13.23 6.14 0.19
CA ASP A 27 13.69 6.04 1.58
C ASP A 27 12.51 6.17 2.57
N VAL A 28 11.38 5.55 2.21
CA VAL A 28 10.19 5.57 3.06
C VAL A 28 10.45 4.65 4.25
N ASN A 29 10.15 5.11 5.46
CA ASN A 29 10.26 4.32 6.68
C ASN A 29 9.04 4.57 7.55
N ILE A 30 7.97 3.83 7.25
CA ILE A 30 6.67 4.00 7.91
C ILE A 30 6.52 2.93 8.97
N SER A 31 6.17 3.37 10.18
CA SER A 31 5.80 2.49 11.29
C SER A 31 4.43 2.90 11.81
N ALA A 32 3.44 2.00 11.72
CA ALA A 32 2.09 2.25 12.19
C ALA A 32 1.51 1.01 12.88
N LYS A 33 0.66 1.23 13.88
CA LYS A 33 -0.11 0.14 14.52
C LYS A 33 -1.40 -0.17 13.75
N ASP A 34 -1.95 0.82 13.08
CA ASP A 34 -3.17 0.69 12.28
C ASP A 34 -2.83 0.46 10.80
N ASP A 35 -3.87 0.46 9.97
CA ASP A 35 -3.75 0.33 8.52
C ASP A 35 -2.78 1.38 7.96
N THR A 36 -1.89 0.97 7.07
CA THR A 36 -0.82 1.84 6.59
C THR A 36 -0.34 1.51 5.19
N ALA A 37 0.23 2.52 4.53
CA ALA A 37 0.87 2.40 3.22
C ALA A 37 1.80 3.58 2.97
N THR A 38 2.57 3.53 1.87
CA THR A 38 3.45 4.67 1.51
C THR A 38 2.70 5.88 0.97
N LEU A 39 1.78 5.67 0.02
CA LEU A 39 1.08 6.77 -0.64
C LEU A 39 -0.15 7.19 0.13
N ALA A 40 -1.11 6.28 0.32
CA ALA A 40 -2.40 6.59 0.93
C ALA A 40 -2.94 5.44 1.76
N LYS A 41 -3.64 5.71 2.87
CA LYS A 41 -4.34 4.63 3.58
C LYS A 41 -5.53 4.17 2.76
N GLU A 42 -6.31 5.12 2.23
CA GLU A 42 -7.53 4.83 1.49
C GLU A 42 -7.57 5.58 0.15
N ALA A 43 -8.03 4.90 -0.91
CA ALA A 43 -8.30 5.48 -2.21
C ALA A 43 -9.74 5.16 -2.63
N ASN A 44 -10.59 6.18 -2.62
CA ASN A 44 -12.04 6.10 -2.77
C ASN A 44 -12.52 6.93 -3.97
N ASN A 45 -13.77 6.68 -4.38
CA ASN A 45 -14.52 7.52 -5.33
C ASN A 45 -13.81 7.77 -6.67
N ASN A 46 -13.44 6.72 -7.40
CA ASN A 46 -12.83 6.84 -8.73
C ASN A 46 -11.51 7.64 -8.68
N THR A 47 -10.71 7.40 -7.63
CA THR A 47 -9.34 7.91 -7.54
C THR A 47 -8.47 7.22 -8.60
N HIS A 48 -7.56 7.99 -9.19
CA HIS A 48 -6.62 7.50 -10.20
C HIS A 48 -5.18 7.69 -9.71
N ILE A 49 -4.44 6.58 -9.62
CA ILE A 49 -3.03 6.57 -9.23
C ILE A 49 -2.25 6.02 -10.41
N ASP A 50 -1.43 6.86 -11.06
CA ASP A 50 -0.70 6.48 -12.26
C ASP A 50 0.79 6.83 -12.18
N ASN A 51 1.66 5.93 -12.60
CA ASN A 51 3.11 6.17 -12.64
C ASN A 51 3.65 6.63 -11.27
N VAL A 52 3.17 5.98 -10.21
CA VAL A 52 3.61 6.22 -8.84
C VAL A 52 4.50 5.08 -8.37
N HIS A 53 5.71 5.44 -7.94
CA HIS A 53 6.72 4.48 -7.51
C HIS A 53 7.12 4.76 -6.07
N ALA A 54 6.98 3.77 -5.21
CA ALA A 54 7.39 3.89 -3.83
C ALA A 54 8.47 2.86 -3.49
N ASP A 55 9.46 3.33 -2.75
CA ASP A 55 10.56 2.53 -2.25
C ASP A 55 10.78 2.76 -0.74
N GLY A 56 10.94 1.66 0.01
CA GLY A 56 11.30 1.76 1.42
C GLY A 56 10.90 0.56 2.29
N ALA A 57 10.77 0.83 3.59
CA ALA A 57 10.35 -0.13 4.59
C ALA A 57 9.03 0.30 5.24
N ILE A 58 8.12 -0.66 5.39
CA ILE A 58 6.87 -0.49 6.13
C ILE A 58 6.82 -1.53 7.24
N ALA A 59 6.63 -1.05 8.47
CA ALA A 59 6.31 -1.86 9.63
C ALA A 59 4.86 -1.59 10.05
N GLY A 60 4.02 -2.61 10.00
CA GLY A 60 2.60 -2.50 10.34
C GLY A 60 2.08 -3.68 11.15
N GLU A 61 0.98 -3.49 11.87
CA GLU A 61 0.32 -4.56 12.64
C GLU A 61 -0.98 -5.05 11.98
N ARG A 62 -1.72 -4.14 11.32
CA ARG A 62 -3.00 -4.44 10.65
C ARG A 62 -2.85 -4.52 9.12
N SER A 63 -3.69 -3.83 8.35
CA SER A 63 -3.71 -3.93 6.89
C SER A 63 -2.62 -3.07 6.28
N ILE A 64 -1.71 -3.70 5.55
CA ILE A 64 -0.54 -3.03 4.98
C ILE A 64 -0.62 -3.12 3.47
N GLY A 65 -0.56 -1.97 2.79
CA GLY A 65 -0.33 -1.92 1.35
C GLY A 65 1.01 -1.26 1.06
N GLY A 66 1.75 -1.76 0.07
CA GLY A 66 2.97 -1.06 -0.36
C GLY A 66 2.67 0.37 -0.81
N LEU A 67 1.75 0.55 -1.76
CA LEU A 67 1.29 1.88 -2.20
C LEU A 67 0.05 2.34 -1.45
N VAL A 68 -1.01 1.53 -1.43
CA VAL A 68 -2.29 1.88 -0.82
C VAL A 68 -2.82 0.75 0.04
N SER A 69 -3.27 1.04 1.26
CA SER A 69 -3.79 -0.01 2.14
C SER A 69 -5.15 -0.52 1.64
N GLN A 70 -6.10 0.39 1.39
CA GLN A 70 -7.43 0.04 0.88
C GLN A 70 -7.80 0.87 -0.35
N VAL A 71 -8.26 0.18 -1.39
CA VAL A 71 -8.69 0.78 -2.66
C VAL A 71 -10.15 0.39 -2.89
N ASN A 72 -11.02 1.39 -2.99
CA ASN A 72 -12.43 1.21 -3.30
C ASN A 72 -12.79 1.96 -4.58
N ASN A 73 -13.28 1.20 -5.57
CA ASN A 73 -13.82 1.74 -6.82
C ASN A 73 -12.86 2.73 -7.51
N SER A 74 -11.57 2.40 -7.49
CA SER A 74 -10.46 3.27 -7.89
C SER A 74 -9.42 2.47 -8.67
N THR A 75 -8.55 3.17 -9.40
CA THR A 75 -7.65 2.56 -10.38
C THR A 75 -6.20 2.90 -10.09
N ILE A 76 -5.34 1.88 -10.17
CA ILE A 76 -3.89 2.00 -10.03
C ILE A 76 -3.24 1.46 -11.29
N SER A 77 -2.46 2.28 -11.97
CA SER A 77 -1.79 1.90 -13.22
C SER A 77 -0.32 2.28 -13.25
N ASN A 78 0.50 1.51 -13.97
CA ASN A 78 1.93 1.76 -14.18
C ASN A 78 2.70 2.07 -12.89
N SER A 79 2.24 1.54 -11.76
CA SER A 79 2.73 1.92 -10.45
C SER A 79 3.51 0.77 -9.84
N SER A 80 4.44 1.08 -8.95
CA SER A 80 5.20 0.03 -8.30
C SER A 80 5.56 0.33 -6.87
N TYR A 81 5.74 -0.75 -6.13
CA TYR A 81 6.30 -0.71 -4.81
C TYR A 81 7.51 -1.64 -4.75
N THR A 82 8.62 -1.15 -4.22
CA THR A 82 9.81 -1.97 -3.95
C THR A 82 10.20 -1.75 -2.50
N GLY A 83 10.50 -2.83 -1.75
CA GLY A 83 10.86 -2.61 -0.37
C GLY A 83 10.62 -3.77 0.55
N ARG A 84 10.75 -3.51 1.85
CA ARG A 84 10.47 -4.49 2.89
C ARG A 84 9.13 -4.18 3.57
N ILE A 85 8.27 -5.17 3.67
CA ILE A 85 7.07 -5.08 4.50
C ILE A 85 7.27 -6.05 5.67
N THR A 86 7.17 -5.53 6.89
CA THR A 86 7.32 -6.35 8.10
C THR A 86 6.02 -6.27 8.90
N ASN A 87 5.38 -7.41 9.13
CA ASN A 87 4.33 -7.54 10.12
C ASN A 87 4.91 -8.16 11.40
N THR A 88 5.07 -7.30 12.42
CA THR A 88 5.78 -7.65 13.66
C THR A 88 4.87 -8.19 14.75
N TYR A 89 3.54 -8.24 14.56
CA TYR A 89 2.60 -8.49 15.65
C TYR A 89 1.74 -9.75 15.43
N LYS A 90 1.75 -10.62 16.45
CA LYS A 90 0.84 -11.78 16.55
C LYS A 90 -0.54 -11.29 16.96
N THR A 91 -1.29 -10.74 16.01
CA THR A 91 -2.70 -10.38 16.24
C THR A 91 -3.63 -11.49 15.74
N VAL A 92 -4.72 -11.70 16.48
CA VAL A 92 -5.81 -12.63 16.14
C VAL A 92 -6.85 -11.98 15.22
N ALA A 93 -6.71 -10.69 14.92
CA ALA A 93 -7.60 -9.98 14.00
C ALA A 93 -7.24 -10.28 12.55
N SER A 94 -8.25 -10.37 11.68
CA SER A 94 -8.07 -10.46 10.24
C SER A 94 -7.33 -9.22 9.72
N TYR A 95 -6.19 -9.43 9.08
CA TYR A 95 -5.42 -8.39 8.41
C TYR A 95 -5.12 -8.79 6.97
N GLN A 96 -4.96 -7.78 6.11
CA GLN A 96 -4.67 -7.96 4.70
C GLN A 96 -3.38 -7.24 4.37
N ILE A 97 -2.36 -8.00 3.97
CA ILE A 97 -1.07 -7.43 3.57
C ILE A 97 -0.92 -7.66 2.07
N GLY A 98 -0.77 -6.56 1.35
CA GLY A 98 -0.52 -6.58 -0.08
C GLY A 98 0.75 -5.83 -0.43
N GLY A 99 1.55 -6.41 -1.31
CA GLY A 99 2.78 -5.77 -1.79
C GLY A 99 2.53 -4.48 -2.54
N LEU A 100 1.42 -4.37 -3.26
CA LEU A 100 0.98 -3.12 -3.87
C LEU A 100 -0.23 -2.54 -3.16
N VAL A 101 -1.30 -3.34 -3.04
CA VAL A 101 -2.57 -2.95 -2.43
C VAL A 101 -2.99 -3.95 -1.37
N GLY A 102 -3.29 -3.49 -0.15
CA GLY A 102 -3.75 -4.38 0.92
C GLY A 102 -5.12 -5.00 0.64
N LYS A 103 -6.08 -4.16 0.23
CA LYS A 103 -7.45 -4.59 -0.13
C LYS A 103 -7.95 -3.82 -1.34
N LEU A 104 -8.34 -4.52 -2.40
CA LEU A 104 -9.06 -3.96 -3.54
C LEU A 104 -10.54 -4.32 -3.45
N SER A 105 -11.43 -3.36 -3.64
CA SER A 105 -12.88 -3.56 -3.58
C SER A 105 -13.62 -2.64 -4.57
N GLY A 106 -14.84 -3.03 -4.92
CA GLY A 106 -15.71 -2.28 -5.83
C GLY A 106 -15.53 -2.64 -7.30
N PRO A 107 -16.56 -2.34 -8.13
CA PRO A 107 -16.64 -2.82 -9.52
C PRO A 107 -15.64 -2.15 -10.46
N ARG A 108 -15.13 -0.96 -10.11
CA ARG A 108 -14.11 -0.23 -10.89
C ARG A 108 -12.70 -0.36 -10.30
N GLY A 109 -12.53 -1.24 -9.31
CA GLY A 109 -11.23 -1.54 -8.73
C GLY A 109 -10.33 -2.21 -9.78
N LEU A 110 -9.29 -1.52 -10.25
CA LEU A 110 -8.37 -2.06 -11.24
C LEU A 110 -6.92 -1.77 -10.86
N ILE A 111 -6.09 -2.80 -10.95
CA ILE A 111 -4.63 -2.68 -10.89
C ILE A 111 -4.11 -3.16 -12.25
N ASP A 112 -3.54 -2.23 -13.04
CA ASP A 112 -3.00 -2.52 -14.38
C ASP A 112 -1.52 -2.20 -14.47
N LYS A 113 -0.74 -3.03 -15.18
CA LYS A 113 0.70 -2.82 -15.45
C LYS A 113 1.52 -2.39 -14.22
N SER A 114 1.12 -2.88 -13.05
CA SER A 114 1.71 -2.50 -11.78
C SER A 114 2.35 -3.73 -11.16
N PHE A 115 3.44 -3.53 -10.42
CA PHE A 115 4.19 -4.62 -9.82
C PHE A 115 4.66 -4.26 -8.43
N ALA A 116 4.77 -5.27 -7.58
CA ALA A 116 5.39 -5.12 -6.27
C ALA A 116 6.57 -6.08 -6.15
N SER A 117 7.72 -5.53 -5.77
CA SER A 117 8.92 -6.30 -5.42
C SER A 117 9.15 -6.15 -3.93
N ILE A 118 8.51 -7.03 -3.14
CA ILE A 118 8.57 -6.96 -1.69
C ILE A 118 9.39 -8.09 -1.08
N ASP A 119 10.20 -7.73 -0.09
CA ASP A 119 10.68 -8.65 0.92
C ASP A 119 9.67 -8.63 2.07
N LEU A 120 8.80 -9.63 2.12
CA LEU A 120 7.75 -9.72 3.14
C LEU A 120 8.20 -10.62 4.28
N SER A 121 8.24 -10.05 5.48
CA SER A 121 8.41 -10.80 6.73
C SER A 121 7.15 -10.67 7.58
N SER A 122 6.32 -11.71 7.58
CA SER A 122 5.06 -11.75 8.35
C SER A 122 4.99 -12.97 9.26
N ASN A 123 4.53 -12.78 10.50
CA ASN A 123 4.21 -13.87 11.43
C ASN A 123 2.75 -14.33 11.26
N ALA A 124 2.35 -14.74 10.05
CA ALA A 124 1.00 -15.24 9.83
C ALA A 124 0.79 -16.57 10.59
N THR A 125 -0.08 -16.56 11.59
CA THR A 125 -0.35 -17.70 12.49
C THR A 125 -1.73 -18.33 12.30
N GLN A 126 -2.63 -17.76 11.48
CA GLN A 126 -3.97 -18.32 11.20
C GLN A 126 -4.44 -18.08 9.75
N GLY A 127 -5.30 -18.98 9.24
CA GLY A 127 -5.68 -19.12 7.83
C GLY A 127 -6.51 -17.98 7.19
N ASP A 128 -6.97 -17.00 7.97
CA ASP A 128 -7.73 -15.83 7.46
C ASP A 128 -6.84 -14.62 7.14
N GLN A 129 -5.51 -14.79 7.19
CA GLN A 129 -4.52 -13.76 6.92
C GLN A 129 -4.12 -13.82 5.44
N SER A 130 -4.72 -12.95 4.62
CA SER A 130 -4.37 -12.86 3.19
C SER A 130 -3.09 -12.06 3.02
N ILE A 131 -2.08 -12.74 2.47
CA ILE A 131 -0.81 -12.16 2.08
C ILE A 131 -0.72 -12.25 0.55
N GLY A 132 -0.75 -11.10 -0.12
CA GLY A 132 -0.71 -10.98 -1.57
C GLY A 132 0.50 -10.20 -2.05
N GLY A 133 1.00 -10.56 -3.24
CA GLY A 133 2.04 -9.78 -3.91
C GLY A 133 1.50 -8.50 -4.54
N ILE A 134 0.34 -8.55 -5.21
CA ILE A 134 -0.23 -7.46 -6.00
C ILE A 134 -1.66 -7.19 -5.56
#